data_AF-A0A1G7VHV6-F1
#
_entry.id   AF-A0A1G7VHV6-F1
#
_cell.length_a   1.000
_cell.length_b   1.000
_cell.length_c   1.000
_cell.angle_alpha   90.00
_cell.angle_beta   90.00
_cell.angle_gamma   90.00
#
_symmetry.space_group_name_H-M   'P 1'
#
loop_
_entity.id
_entity.type
_entity.pdbx_description
1 polymer ?
#
loop_
_entity_poly.entity_id
_entity_poly.type
_entity_poly.pdbx_seq_one_letter_code
_entity_poly.pdbx_strand_id
1 'polypeptide(L)'
;MAKLSPRAARIKSAAGLAFGPRGLTKLAAAAKPKLSKQLLSLIVGDEREVTDDVYLRVAEALAREADRMRAVAVKLDKMALQMLREMEE
;
A
#
# COMPACT_ATOMS: atom_id res chain seq x y z
N MET A 1 8.48 -7.28 23.51
CA MET A 1 7.50 -7.10 22.40
C MET A 1 7.18 -8.47 21.87
N ALA A 2 5.91 -8.86 21.84
CA ALA A 2 5.51 -10.09 21.17
C ALA A 2 5.90 -10.01 19.68
N LYS A 3 6.36 -11.12 19.13
CA LYS A 3 6.89 -11.19 17.76
C LYS A 3 5.69 -11.28 16.83
N LEU A 4 5.45 -10.23 16.05
CA LEU A 4 4.38 -10.20 15.05
C LEU A 4 4.30 -11.49 14.25
N SER A 5 3.08 -11.96 14.02
CA SER A 5 2.85 -13.04 13.06
C SER A 5 3.46 -12.68 11.70
N PRO A 6 3.92 -13.67 10.91
CA PRO A 6 4.50 -13.41 9.59
C PRO A 6 3.56 -12.62 8.65
N ARG A 7 2.25 -12.85 8.76
CA ARG A 7 1.23 -12.11 8.00
C ARG A 7 1.14 -10.65 8.43
N ALA A 8 1.07 -10.39 9.74
CA ALA A 8 1.03 -9.02 10.27
C ALA A 8 2.30 -8.23 9.91
N ALA A 9 3.47 -8.88 9.98
CA ALA A 9 4.74 -8.29 9.57
C ALA A 9 4.73 -7.89 8.08
N ARG A 10 4.20 -8.75 7.19
CA ARG A 10 4.05 -8.41 5.76
C ARG A 10 3.12 -7.24 5.53
N ILE A 11 1.97 -7.19 6.22
CA ILE A 11 1.03 -6.05 6.14
C ILE A 11 1.74 -4.75 6.55
N LYS A 12 2.47 -4.76 7.67
CA LYS A 12 3.20 -3.59 8.19
C LYS A 12 4.23 -3.08 7.18
N SER A 13 5.07 -3.98 6.65
CA SER A 13 6.11 -3.61 5.68
C SER A 13 5.51 -3.12 4.36
N ALA A 14 4.51 -3.82 3.83
CA ALA A 14 3.88 -3.45 2.56
C ALA A 14 3.16 -2.09 2.65
N ALA A 15 2.49 -1.81 3.76
CA ALA A 15 1.88 -0.52 4.01
C ALA A 15 2.92 0.61 3.98
N GLY A 16 4.08 0.40 4.61
CA GLY A 16 5.19 1.36 4.59
C GLY A 16 5.74 1.60 3.18
N LEU A 17 5.95 0.53 2.41
CA LEU A 17 6.47 0.62 1.04
C LEU A 17 5.51 1.33 0.09
N ALA A 18 4.23 0.95 0.10
CA ALA A 18 3.26 1.48 -0.85
C ALA A 18 2.87 2.93 -0.57
N PHE A 19 2.88 3.35 0.70
CA PHE A 19 2.18 4.56 1.12
C PHE A 19 2.96 5.47 2.07
N GLY A 20 4.16 5.06 2.52
CA GLY A 20 5.03 5.81 3.41
C GLY A 20 4.58 5.83 4.89
N PRO A 21 4.96 6.86 5.67
CA PRO A 21 4.73 6.92 7.13
C PRO A 21 3.26 6.81 7.57
N ARG A 22 2.30 7.19 6.72
CA ARG A 22 0.86 7.06 6.97
C ARG A 22 0.25 5.80 6.35
N GLY A 23 1.08 4.80 6.06
CA GLY A 23 0.73 3.74 5.13
C GLY A 23 -0.43 2.86 5.54
N LEU A 24 -0.58 2.57 6.83
CA LEU A 24 -1.72 1.79 7.33
C LEU A 24 -3.06 2.49 7.14
N THR A 25 -3.09 3.83 7.23
CA THR A 25 -4.34 4.60 7.03
C THR A 25 -4.75 4.56 5.56
N LYS A 26 -3.78 4.74 4.66
CA LYS A 26 -4.02 4.70 3.21
C LYS A 26 -4.37 3.29 2.74
N LEU A 27 -3.68 2.27 3.26
CA LEU A 27 -3.97 0.87 2.97
C LEU A 27 -5.38 0.47 3.42
N ALA A 28 -5.79 0.87 4.63
CA ALA A 28 -7.14 0.64 5.14
C ALA A 28 -8.22 1.23 4.22
N ALA A 29 -7.97 2.44 3.69
CA ALA A 29 -8.87 3.11 2.75
C ALA A 29 -8.86 2.49 1.35
N ALA A 30 -7.74 1.91 0.91
CA ALA A 30 -7.61 1.27 -0.40
C ALA A 30 -8.25 -0.14 -0.47
N ALA A 31 -8.34 -0.84 0.67
CA ALA A 31 -9.00 -2.13 0.76
C ALA A 31 -10.50 -2.04 0.39
N LYS A 32 -11.03 -3.08 -0.25
CA LYS A 32 -12.45 -3.18 -0.62
C LYS A 32 -13.02 -4.54 -0.20
N PRO A 33 -14.08 -4.60 0.62
CA PRO A 33 -14.65 -3.51 1.40
C PRO A 33 -13.61 -2.82 2.30
N LYS A 34 -13.85 -1.54 2.61
CA LYS A 34 -12.94 -0.72 3.41
C LYS A 34 -12.62 -1.41 4.73
N LEU A 35 -11.34 -1.56 5.04
CA LEU A 35 -10.91 -2.04 6.36
C LEU A 35 -10.85 -0.87 7.33
N SER A 36 -11.08 -1.13 8.62
CA SER A 36 -10.91 -0.08 9.62
C SER A 36 -9.41 0.14 9.87
N LYS A 37 -9.01 1.41 10.01
CA LYS A 37 -7.63 1.76 10.39
C LYS A 37 -7.27 1.11 11.74
N GLN A 38 -8.20 1.13 12.69
CA GLN A 38 -8.00 0.55 14.02
C GLN A 38 -7.73 -0.95 13.94
N LEU A 39 -8.44 -1.70 13.09
CA LEU A 39 -8.17 -3.12 12.89
C LEU A 39 -6.72 -3.36 12.41
N LEU A 40 -6.26 -2.62 11.41
CA LEU A 40 -4.88 -2.75 10.94
C LEU A 40 -3.86 -2.34 12.00
N SER A 41 -4.14 -1.31 12.80
CA SER A 41 -3.30 -0.91 13.93
C SER A 41 -3.18 -2.03 14.98
N LEU A 42 -4.30 -2.64 15.37
CA LEU A 42 -4.31 -3.76 16.33
C LEU A 42 -3.53 -4.96 15.79
N ILE A 43 -3.69 -5.26 14.50
CA ILE A 43 -2.93 -6.34 13.83
C ILE A 43 -1.43 -6.09 13.89
N VAL A 44 -0.96 -4.89 13.56
CA VAL A 44 0.48 -4.58 13.56
C VAL A 44 1.03 -4.30 14.96
N GLY A 45 0.15 -4.16 15.95
CA GLY A 45 0.45 -4.11 17.38
C GLY A 45 0.46 -5.49 18.05
N ASP A 46 0.18 -6.56 17.29
CA ASP A 46 0.05 -7.94 17.79
C ASP A 46 -1.12 -8.12 18.79
N GLU A 47 -2.08 -7.20 18.77
CA GLU A 47 -3.28 -7.23 19.63
C GLU A 47 -4.44 -8.00 18.96
N ARG A 48 -4.31 -8.32 17.67
CA ARG A 48 -5.32 -9.06 16.90
C ARG A 48 -4.70 -9.90 15.80
N GLU A 49 -5.23 -11.11 15.61
CA GLU A 49 -4.79 -12.01 14.55
C GLU A 49 -5.22 -11.53 13.15
N VAL A 50 -4.45 -11.97 12.15
CA VAL A 50 -4.73 -11.71 10.73
C VAL A 50 -5.58 -12.84 10.16
N THR A 51 -6.87 -12.56 9.98
CA THR A 51 -7.79 -13.48 9.29
C THR A 51 -7.49 -13.55 7.79
N ASP A 52 -7.89 -14.64 7.14
CA ASP A 52 -7.71 -14.83 5.70
C ASP A 52 -8.40 -13.73 4.87
N ASP A 53 -9.61 -13.34 5.27
CA ASP A 53 -10.37 -12.25 4.62
C ASP A 53 -9.62 -10.91 4.68
N VAL A 54 -9.08 -10.54 5.85
CA VAL A 54 -8.28 -9.31 5.99
C VAL A 54 -7.02 -9.39 5.13
N TYR A 55 -6.36 -10.55 5.13
CA TYR A 55 -5.12 -10.75 4.38
C TYR A 55 -5.35 -10.65 2.87
N LEU A 56 -6.42 -11.27 2.36
CA LEU A 56 -6.84 -11.22 0.96
C LEU A 56 -7.12 -9.77 0.53
N ARG A 57 -7.94 -9.05 1.29
CA ARG A 57 -8.30 -7.65 0.96
C ARG A 57 -7.09 -6.72 0.96
N VAL A 58 -6.14 -6.94 1.88
CA VAL A 58 -4.87 -6.20 1.88
C VAL A 58 -4.06 -6.52 0.63
N ALA A 59 -3.94 -7.80 0.26
CA ALA A 59 -3.22 -8.21 -0.95
C ALA A 59 -3.81 -7.58 -2.22
N GLU A 60 -5.14 -7.60 -2.37
CA GLU A 60 -5.84 -6.96 -3.49
C GLU A 60 -5.69 -5.43 -3.50
N ALA A 61 -5.67 -4.78 -2.34
CA ALA A 61 -5.41 -3.35 -2.24
C ALA A 61 -4.00 -3.00 -2.72
N LEU A 62 -3.01 -3.79 -2.30
CA LEU A 62 -1.61 -3.60 -2.68
C LEU A 62 -1.38 -3.86 -4.18
N ALA A 63 -1.99 -4.90 -4.74
CA ALA A 63 -1.89 -5.18 -6.18
C ALA A 63 -2.42 -4.02 -7.02
N ARG A 64 -3.62 -3.51 -6.68
CA ARG A 64 -4.22 -2.35 -7.37
C ARG A 64 -3.39 -1.08 -7.19
N GLU A 65 -2.82 -0.87 -6.02
CA GLU A 65 -1.92 0.27 -5.79
C GLU A 65 -0.66 0.16 -6.65
N ALA A 66 -0.07 -1.03 -6.78
CA ALA A 66 1.08 -1.26 -7.66
C ALA A 66 0.74 -1.03 -9.14
N ASP A 67 -0.46 -1.41 -9.60
CA ASP A 67 -0.94 -1.07 -10.95
C ASP A 67 -1.06 0.44 -11.14
N ARG A 68 -1.64 1.14 -10.15
CA ARG A 68 -1.78 2.60 -10.16
C ARG A 68 -0.43 3.29 -10.25
N MET A 69 0.54 2.87 -9.43
CA MET A 69 1.89 3.44 -9.43
C MET A 69 2.60 3.22 -10.78
N ARG A 70 2.46 2.04 -11.38
CA ARG A 70 2.97 1.78 -12.74
C ARG A 70 2.35 2.71 -13.78
N ALA A 71 1.04 2.88 -13.75
CA ALA A 71 0.35 3.79 -14.68
C ALA A 71 0.78 5.25 -14.48
N VAL A 72 1.03 5.67 -13.24
CA VAL A 72 1.54 7.01 -12.94
C VAL A 72 2.97 7.19 -13.45
N ALA A 73 3.86 6.21 -13.24
CA ALA A 73 5.23 6.25 -13.73
C ALA A 73 5.27 6.44 -15.25
N VAL A 74 4.51 5.65 -16.01
CA VAL A 74 4.42 5.79 -17.48
C VAL A 74 3.97 7.19 -17.92
N LYS A 75 3.06 7.82 -17.17
CA LYS A 75 2.62 9.19 -17.48
C LYS A 75 3.71 10.22 -17.17
N LEU A 76 4.40 10.06 -16.04
CA LEU A 76 5.52 10.93 -15.68
C LEU A 76 6.65 10.84 -16.71
N ASP A 77 6.99 9.65 -17.18
CA ASP A 77 8.01 9.44 -18.21
C ASP A 77 7.65 10.21 -19.50
N LYS A 78 6.39 10.14 -19.94
CA LYS A 78 5.92 10.89 -21.11
C LYS A 78 6.04 12.40 -20.92
N MET A 79 5.65 12.90 -19.74
CA MET A 79 5.76 14.33 -19.44
C MET A 79 7.22 14.79 -19.41
N ALA A 80 8.11 14.02 -18.78
CA ALA A 80 9.53 14.32 -18.71
C ALA A 80 10.18 14.34 -20.10
N LEU A 81 9.87 13.35 -20.96
CA LEU A 81 10.36 13.31 -22.33
C LEU A 81 9.88 14.51 -23.16
N GLN A 82 8.62 14.92 -22.98
CA GLN A 82 8.08 16.09 -23.65
C GLN A 82 8.81 17.37 -23.22
N MET A 83 9.04 17.55 -21.91
CA MET A 83 9.79 18.71 -21.39
C MET A 83 11.23 18.75 -21.91
N LEU A 84 11.90 17.59 -22.04
CA LEU A 84 13.25 17.53 -22.60
C LEU A 84 13.28 17.93 -24.07
N ARG A 85 12.28 17.49 -24.85
CA ARG A 85 12.16 17.85 -26.26
C ARG A 85 11.97 19.36 -26.45
N GLU A 86 11.17 19.98 -25.59
CA GLU A 86 10.94 21.44 -25.59
C GLU A 86 12.21 22.25 -25.32
N MET A 87 13.26 21.65 -24.76
CA MET A 87 14.55 22.33 -24.56
C MET A 87 15.49 22.25 -25.77
N GLU A 88 15.22 21.36 -26.74
CA GLU A 88 16.04 21.16 -27.94
C GLU A 88 15.55 22.01 -29.13
N GLU A 89 14.41 22.68 -28.99
CA GLU A 89 13.77 23.59 -29.97
C GLU A 89 14.04 25.07 -29.63
#